data_AF-A0A1M6ZLH8-F1
#
_entry.id   AF-A0A1M6ZLH8-F1
#
_cell.length_a   1.000
_cell.length_b   1.000
_cell.length_c   1.000
_cell.angle_alpha   90.00
_cell.angle_beta   90.00
_cell.angle_gamma   90.00
#
_symmetry.space_group_name_H-M   'P 1'
#
loop_
_entity.id
_entity.type
_entity.pdbx_description
1 polymer ?
#
loop_
_entity_poly.entity_id
_entity_poly.type
_entity_poly.pdbx_seq_one_letter_code
_entity_poly.pdbx_strand_id
1 'polypeptide(L)'
;MQSIPAMRKYSNKTSLFSILFLISFHSYSQENKAIQKLDTELQKCLDDTQNNMLNCTQVYYTKIDEQLNITYKKIRTNLSKPEQEKLKTQQLAWLKKRDQYFKKVKAETTKELDGENESQDYRMICSHKNALFVRDRIIELEKTYSKN
;
A
#
# COMPACT_ATOMS: atom_id res chain seq x y z
N MET A 1 69.32 11.91 30.31
CA MET A 1 68.15 11.62 31.16
C MET A 1 67.00 12.42 30.54
N GLN A 2 66.06 11.86 29.79
CA GLN A 2 65.28 10.64 29.98
C GLN A 2 65.02 9.89 28.66
N SER A 3 64.70 8.62 28.87
CA SER A 3 64.51 7.51 27.95
C SER A 3 63.38 7.65 26.94
N ILE A 4 63.64 7.12 25.74
CA ILE A 4 62.65 6.68 24.74
C ILE A 4 61.78 5.56 25.35
N PRO A 5 60.43 5.65 25.34
CA PRO A 5 59.58 4.48 25.49
C PRO A 5 59.30 3.86 24.12
N ALA A 6 59.58 2.57 24.04
CA ALA A 6 59.45 1.72 22.87
C ALA A 6 58.02 1.65 22.32
N MET A 7 57.95 1.56 20.99
CA MET A 7 56.75 1.20 20.23
C MET A 7 56.15 -0.10 20.77
N ARG A 8 54.90 -0.02 21.23
CA ARG A 8 54.10 -1.17 21.65
C ARG A 8 53.82 -2.04 20.42
N LYS A 9 54.44 -3.21 20.34
CA LYS A 9 54.15 -4.25 19.35
C LYS A 9 52.67 -4.65 19.49
N TYR A 10 51.86 -4.31 18.50
CA TYR A 10 50.52 -4.89 18.39
C TYR A 10 50.66 -6.25 17.72
N SER A 11 50.41 -7.31 18.50
CA SER A 11 50.48 -8.70 18.10
C SER A 11 49.15 -9.14 17.46
N ASN A 12 49.26 -9.94 16.42
CA ASN A 12 48.20 -10.47 15.56
C ASN A 12 47.01 -11.06 16.31
N LYS A 13 45.81 -10.82 15.76
CA LYS A 13 44.83 -11.86 15.41
C LYS A 13 43.81 -11.24 14.45
N THR A 14 43.88 -11.62 13.18
CA THR A 14 42.85 -11.39 12.17
C THR A 14 41.56 -12.06 12.62
N SER A 15 40.68 -11.32 13.29
CA SER A 15 39.30 -11.77 13.51
C SER A 15 38.47 -11.41 12.28
N LEU A 16 38.63 -12.21 11.23
CA LEU A 16 37.74 -12.25 10.05
C LEU A 16 36.40 -12.89 10.47
N PHE A 17 35.63 -12.21 11.32
CA PHE A 17 34.32 -12.69 11.78
C PHE A 17 33.24 -11.60 11.78
N SER A 18 33.32 -10.63 10.86
CA SER A 18 32.32 -9.56 10.74
C SER A 18 31.73 -9.36 9.34
N ILE A 19 31.86 -10.34 8.43
CA ILE A 19 31.32 -10.23 7.05
C ILE A 19 30.42 -11.44 6.72
N LEU A 20 29.49 -11.80 7.61
CA LEU A 20 28.51 -12.87 7.33
C LEU A 20 27.07 -12.54 7.80
N PHE A 21 26.78 -11.28 8.10
CA PHE A 21 25.43 -10.83 8.52
C PHE A 21 24.77 -9.86 7.51
N LEU A 22 25.06 -9.99 6.21
CA LEU A 22 24.44 -9.17 5.14
C LEU A 22 23.59 -9.99 4.15
N ILE A 23 23.30 -11.25 4.44
CA ILE A 23 22.48 -12.12 3.59
C ILE A 23 21.36 -12.61 4.51
N SER A 24 20.21 -11.95 4.61
CA SER A 24 19.10 -12.18 3.67
C SER A 24 17.85 -11.39 4.08
N PHE A 25 17.79 -10.10 3.78
CA PHE A 25 16.49 -9.43 3.62
C PHE A 25 16.04 -9.59 2.17
N HIS A 26 15.57 -10.78 1.82
CA HIS A 26 14.76 -10.92 0.60
C HIS A 26 13.39 -10.31 0.90
N SER A 27 13.28 -8.99 0.75
CA SER A 27 11.97 -8.33 0.72
C SER A 27 11.22 -8.82 -0.51
N TYR A 28 10.39 -9.85 -0.33
CA TYR A 28 9.36 -10.21 -1.30
C TYR A 28 8.29 -9.11 -1.30
N SER A 29 8.63 -7.97 -1.88
CA SER A 29 7.62 -7.08 -2.45
C SER A 29 7.30 -7.63 -3.83
N GLN A 30 6.55 -8.74 -3.90
CA GLN A 30 5.89 -9.08 -5.15
C GLN A 30 4.67 -8.17 -5.24
N GLU A 31 4.95 -6.92 -5.59
CA GLU A 31 3.95 -5.88 -5.64
C GLU A 31 2.99 -6.20 -6.81
N ASN A 32 1.70 -6.02 -6.57
CA ASN A 32 0.67 -6.31 -7.56
C ASN A 32 0.87 -5.43 -8.81
N LYS A 33 1.18 -6.05 -9.95
CA LYS A 33 1.43 -5.34 -11.22
C LYS A 33 0.27 -4.44 -11.65
N ALA A 34 -0.98 -4.84 -11.38
CA ALA A 34 -2.15 -4.03 -11.70
C ALA A 34 -2.21 -2.77 -10.80
N ILE A 35 -1.95 -2.93 -9.50
CA ILE A 35 -1.87 -1.78 -8.58
C ILE A 35 -0.72 -0.85 -8.95
N GLN A 36 0.49 -1.37 -9.22
CA GLN A 36 1.62 -0.56 -9.68
C GLN A 36 1.28 0.26 -10.92
N LYS A 37 0.59 -0.36 -11.88
CA LYS A 37 0.16 0.31 -13.10
C LYS A 37 -0.79 1.46 -12.77
N LEU A 38 -1.79 1.23 -11.92
CA LEU A 38 -2.75 2.26 -11.50
C LEU A 38 -2.07 3.38 -10.71
N ASP A 39 -1.13 3.05 -9.83
CA ASP A 39 -0.34 4.02 -9.05
C ASP A 39 0.53 4.89 -9.99
N THR A 40 1.15 4.27 -11.01
CA THR A 40 1.91 4.98 -12.05
C THR A 40 1.00 5.88 -12.92
N GLU A 41 -0.18 5.40 -13.29
CA GLU A 41 -1.17 6.18 -14.05
C GLU A 41 -1.66 7.39 -13.25
N LEU A 42 -1.89 7.24 -11.94
CA LEU A 42 -2.20 8.35 -11.05
C LEU A 42 -1.07 9.38 -11.03
N GLN A 43 0.17 8.93 -10.78
CA GLN A 43 1.32 9.82 -10.70
C GLN A 43 1.51 10.62 -11.99
N LYS A 44 1.46 9.93 -13.13
CA LYS A 44 1.54 10.59 -14.45
C LYS A 44 0.44 11.63 -14.65
N CYS A 45 -0.78 11.36 -14.18
CA CYS A 45 -1.89 12.31 -14.26
C CYS A 45 -1.63 13.55 -13.40
N LEU A 46 -1.09 13.37 -12.19
CA LEU A 46 -0.79 14.45 -11.24
C LEU A 46 0.42 15.29 -11.67
N ASP A 47 1.41 14.71 -12.33
CA ASP A 47 2.63 15.40 -12.78
C ASP A 47 2.37 16.33 -13.97
N ASP A 48 1.30 16.10 -14.71
CA ASP A 48 0.93 16.92 -15.86
C ASP A 48 0.03 18.09 -15.44
N THR A 49 0.62 19.28 -15.44
CA THR A 49 -0.02 20.56 -15.07
C THR A 49 -1.26 20.91 -15.89
N GLN A 50 -1.49 20.27 -17.05
CA GLN A 50 -2.69 20.49 -17.85
C GLN A 50 -3.89 19.67 -17.35
N ASN A 51 -3.66 18.66 -16.50
CA ASN A 51 -4.72 17.80 -15.99
C ASN A 51 -5.42 18.39 -14.76
N ASN A 52 -6.71 18.09 -14.65
CA ASN A 52 -7.47 18.38 -13.44
C ASN A 52 -7.13 17.35 -12.35
N MET A 53 -6.42 17.78 -11.31
CA MET A 53 -5.96 16.89 -10.21
C MET A 53 -7.11 16.19 -9.48
N LEU A 54 -8.26 16.86 -9.32
CA LEU A 54 -9.45 16.24 -8.76
C LEU A 54 -9.96 15.10 -9.64
N ASN A 55 -10.00 15.31 -10.96
CA ASN A 55 -10.36 14.24 -11.89
C ASN A 55 -9.35 13.08 -11.82
N CYS A 56 -8.03 13.35 -11.73
CA CYS A 56 -7.01 12.31 -11.57
C CYS A 56 -7.30 11.40 -10.36
N THR A 57 -7.56 12.00 -9.19
CA THR A 57 -7.83 11.25 -7.95
C THR A 57 -9.16 10.50 -7.98
N GLN A 58 -10.20 11.06 -8.61
CA GLN A 58 -11.49 10.39 -8.79
C GLN A 58 -11.41 9.21 -9.75
N VAL A 59 -10.73 9.38 -10.89
CA VAL A 59 -10.49 8.30 -11.86
C VAL A 59 -9.68 7.18 -11.21
N TYR A 60 -8.64 7.52 -10.45
CA TYR A 60 -7.85 6.52 -9.72
C TYR A 60 -8.71 5.72 -8.73
N TYR A 61 -9.54 6.39 -7.92
CA TYR A 61 -10.48 5.71 -7.02
C TYR A 61 -11.40 4.73 -7.78
N THR A 62 -12.02 5.17 -8.87
CA THR A 62 -12.90 4.33 -9.69
C THR A 62 -12.17 3.10 -10.21
N LYS A 63 -10.97 3.28 -10.79
CA LYS A 63 -10.17 2.17 -11.31
C LYS A 63 -9.73 1.19 -10.22
N ILE A 64 -9.42 1.67 -9.03
CA ILE A 64 -9.07 0.82 -7.89
C ILE A 64 -10.30 0.01 -7.41
N ASP A 65 -11.49 0.60 -7.33
CA ASP A 65 -12.72 -0.14 -6.97
C ASP A 65 -13.10 -1.18 -8.04
N GLU A 66 -12.94 -0.86 -9.32
CA GLU A 66 -13.08 -1.82 -10.41
C GLU A 66 -12.06 -2.97 -10.30
N GLN A 67 -10.80 -2.65 -10.00
CA GLN A 67 -9.74 -3.64 -9.82
C GLN A 67 -10.04 -4.58 -8.65
N LEU A 68 -10.64 -4.09 -7.56
CA LEU A 68 -11.10 -4.94 -6.46
C LEU A 68 -12.12 -5.97 -6.93
N ASN A 69 -13.09 -5.56 -7.76
CA ASN A 69 -14.09 -6.46 -8.30
C ASN A 69 -13.47 -7.52 -9.24
N ILE A 70 -12.49 -7.13 -10.05
CA ILE A 70 -11.73 -8.05 -10.91
C ILE A 70 -10.97 -9.07 -10.06
N THR A 71 -10.21 -8.62 -9.07
CA THR A 71 -9.43 -9.48 -8.17
C THR A 71 -10.34 -10.43 -7.39
N TYR A 72 -11.44 -9.95 -6.83
CA TYR A 72 -12.43 -10.77 -6.12
C TYR A 72 -13.00 -11.88 -7.02
N LYS A 73 -13.42 -11.54 -8.25
CA LYS A 73 -13.96 -12.52 -9.20
C LYS A 73 -12.92 -13.58 -9.57
N LYS A 74 -11.69 -13.15 -9.90
CA LYS A 74 -10.57 -14.04 -10.24
C LYS A 74 -10.25 -15.03 -9.12
N ILE A 75 -10.22 -14.57 -7.87
CA ILE A 75 -9.99 -15.47 -6.73
C ILE A 75 -11.15 -16.44 -6.60
N ARG A 76 -12.38 -15.93 -6.64
CA ARG A 76 -13.59 -16.73 -6.42
C ARG A 76 -13.75 -17.86 -7.44
N THR A 77 -13.31 -17.70 -8.69
CA THR A 77 -13.39 -18.76 -9.71
C THR A 77 -12.49 -19.97 -9.41
N ASN A 78 -11.44 -19.78 -8.61
CA ASN A 78 -10.46 -20.84 -8.30
C ASN A 78 -10.75 -21.55 -6.98
N LEU A 79 -11.81 -21.16 -6.27
CA LEU A 79 -12.17 -21.70 -4.96
C LEU A 79 -13.26 -22.76 -5.05
N SER A 80 -13.25 -23.70 -4.10
CA SER A 80 -14.37 -24.64 -3.90
C SER A 80 -15.63 -23.91 -3.43
N LYS A 81 -16.82 -24.52 -3.60
CA LYS A 81 -18.09 -23.88 -3.19
C LYS A 81 -18.09 -23.39 -1.72
N PRO A 82 -17.64 -24.17 -0.72
CA PRO A 82 -17.56 -23.68 0.66
C PRO A 82 -16.64 -22.47 0.83
N GLU A 83 -15.48 -22.47 0.15
CA GLU A 83 -14.53 -21.35 0.19
C GLU A 83 -15.07 -20.10 -0.51
N GLN A 84 -15.84 -20.25 -1.59
CA GLN A 84 -16.51 -19.14 -2.26
C GLN A 84 -17.52 -18.45 -1.34
N GLU A 85 -18.34 -19.21 -0.60
CA GLU A 85 -19.29 -18.63 0.36
C GLU A 85 -18.60 -17.99 1.56
N LYS A 86 -17.48 -18.57 2.01
CA LYS A 86 -16.61 -17.95 3.03
C LYS A 86 -16.06 -16.61 2.55
N LEU A 87 -15.47 -16.57 1.35
CA LEU A 87 -14.92 -15.34 0.76
C LEU A 87 -16.01 -14.28 0.56
N LYS A 88 -17.20 -14.66 0.07
CA LYS A 88 -18.34 -13.77 -0.06
C LYS A 88 -18.75 -13.15 1.27
N THR A 89 -18.84 -13.95 2.33
CA THR A 89 -19.18 -13.48 3.68
C THR A 89 -18.14 -12.49 4.20
N GLN A 90 -16.85 -12.80 4.02
CA GLN A 90 -15.75 -11.89 4.38
C GLN A 90 -15.81 -10.58 3.59
N GLN A 91 -16.10 -10.64 2.29
CA GLN A 91 -16.19 -9.45 1.44
C GLN A 91 -17.38 -8.57 1.83
N LEU A 92 -18.54 -9.14 2.14
CA LEU A 92 -19.70 -8.39 2.64
C LEU A 92 -19.39 -7.70 3.98
N ALA A 93 -18.68 -8.39 4.88
CA ALA A 93 -18.24 -7.79 6.14
C ALA A 93 -17.24 -6.65 5.91
N TRP A 94 -16.32 -6.80 4.95
CA TRP A 94 -15.37 -5.76 4.58
C TRP A 94 -16.05 -4.53 3.95
N LEU A 95 -17.07 -4.72 3.10
CA LEU A 95 -17.84 -3.60 2.53
C LEU A 95 -18.49 -2.73 3.61
N LYS A 96 -19.02 -3.34 4.68
CA LYS A 96 -19.52 -2.58 5.84
C LYS A 96 -18.43 -1.74 6.51
N LYS A 97 -17.22 -2.30 6.65
CA LYS A 97 -16.05 -1.56 7.19
C LYS A 97 -15.63 -0.42 6.27
N ARG A 98 -15.63 -0.64 4.95
CA ARG A 98 -15.34 0.38 3.94
C ARG A 98 -16.31 1.56 4.06
N ASP A 99 -17.61 1.28 4.13
CA ASP A 99 -18.62 2.32 4.19
C ASP A 99 -18.52 3.14 5.49
N GLN A 100 -18.17 2.50 6.61
CA GLN A 100 -17.86 3.18 7.87
C GLN A 100 -16.59 4.03 7.77
N TYR A 101 -15.53 3.49 7.16
CA TYR A 101 -14.28 4.21 6.93
C TYR A 101 -14.51 5.45 6.05
N PHE A 102 -15.30 5.37 4.98
CA PHE A 102 -15.59 6.50 4.10
C PHE A 102 -16.37 7.60 4.82
N LYS A 103 -17.31 7.24 5.70
CA LYS A 103 -18.00 8.21 6.56
C LYS A 103 -17.02 8.90 7.51
N LYS A 104 -16.11 8.14 8.11
CA LYS A 104 -15.06 8.65 8.99
C LYS A 104 -14.13 9.62 8.25
N VAL A 105 -13.62 9.24 7.08
CA VAL A 105 -12.76 10.10 6.23
C VAL A 105 -13.44 11.41 5.89
N LYS A 106 -14.72 11.40 5.50
CA LYS A 106 -15.47 12.63 5.24
C LYS A 106 -15.55 13.52 6.48
N ALA A 107 -15.97 12.95 7.61
CA ALA A 107 -16.11 13.69 8.85
C ALA A 107 -14.79 14.26 9.37
N GLU A 108 -13.68 13.53 9.22
CA GLU A 108 -12.34 13.98 9.60
C GLU A 108 -11.85 15.08 8.66
N THR A 109 -11.97 14.89 7.34
CA THR A 109 -11.56 15.89 6.34
C THR A 109 -12.35 17.19 6.49
N THR A 110 -13.66 17.13 6.76
CA THR A 110 -14.47 18.33 7.03
C THR A 110 -13.97 19.09 8.26
N LYS A 111 -13.51 18.38 9.31
CA LYS A 111 -12.93 19.03 10.49
C LYS A 111 -11.56 19.63 10.20
N GLU A 112 -10.74 18.93 9.41
CA GLU A 112 -9.40 19.38 8.99
C GLU A 112 -9.46 20.64 8.10
N LEU A 113 -10.59 20.87 7.42
CA LEU A 113 -10.81 22.00 6.51
C LEU A 113 -11.82 23.01 7.07
N ASP A 114 -11.85 23.20 8.38
CA ASP A 114 -12.68 24.23 9.05
C ASP A 114 -14.17 24.22 8.69
N GLY A 115 -14.72 23.03 8.40
CA GLY A 115 -16.13 22.84 8.03
C GLY A 115 -16.38 22.78 6.51
N GLU A 116 -15.38 23.04 5.67
CA GLU A 116 -15.51 22.90 4.22
C GLU A 116 -15.65 21.43 3.80
N ASN A 117 -16.70 21.13 3.04
CA ASN A 117 -17.04 19.76 2.62
C ASN A 117 -17.37 19.64 1.12
N GLU A 118 -17.11 20.69 0.35
CA GLU A 118 -17.33 20.71 -1.11
C GLU A 118 -16.13 21.24 -1.90
N SER A 119 -15.08 21.73 -1.21
CA SER A 119 -13.87 22.23 -1.85
C SER A 119 -13.17 21.15 -2.69
N GLN A 120 -12.37 21.59 -3.65
CA GLN A 120 -11.61 20.66 -4.50
C GLN A 120 -10.69 19.77 -3.64
N ASP A 121 -10.03 20.36 -2.65
CA ASP A 121 -9.14 19.68 -1.73
C ASP A 121 -9.87 18.65 -0.88
N TYR A 122 -11.04 19.01 -0.32
CA TYR A 122 -11.90 18.07 0.40
C TYR A 122 -12.19 16.82 -0.45
N ARG A 123 -12.61 17.04 -1.71
CA ARG A 123 -12.98 15.95 -2.63
C ARG A 123 -11.77 15.11 -3.00
N MET A 124 -10.62 15.72 -3.26
CA MET A 124 -9.36 15.04 -3.57
C MET A 124 -8.89 14.17 -2.41
N ILE A 125 -8.83 14.72 -1.20
CA ILE A 125 -8.42 14.01 0.02
C ILE A 125 -9.32 12.81 0.26
N CYS A 126 -10.64 13.01 0.20
CA CYS A 126 -11.60 11.92 0.39
C CYS A 126 -11.44 10.82 -0.68
N SER A 127 -11.37 11.19 -1.96
CA SER A 127 -11.20 10.23 -3.06
C SER A 127 -9.90 9.44 -2.94
N HIS A 128 -8.79 10.11 -2.62
CA HIS A 128 -7.48 9.46 -2.48
C HIS A 128 -7.43 8.52 -1.27
N LYS A 129 -7.84 8.98 -0.07
CA LYS A 129 -7.91 8.14 1.15
C LYS A 129 -8.81 6.91 0.92
N ASN A 130 -9.95 7.08 0.26
CA ASN A 130 -10.85 5.99 -0.07
C ASN A 130 -10.21 4.98 -1.04
N ALA A 131 -9.50 5.46 -2.06
CA ALA A 131 -8.78 4.60 -3.01
C ALA A 131 -7.71 3.75 -2.31
N LEU A 132 -6.91 4.35 -1.42
CA LEU A 132 -5.90 3.62 -0.66
C LEU A 132 -6.51 2.51 0.22
N PHE A 133 -7.64 2.77 0.86
CA PHE A 133 -8.34 1.76 1.66
C PHE A 133 -8.81 0.57 0.80
N VAL A 134 -9.30 0.84 -0.41
CA VAL A 134 -9.72 -0.21 -1.36
C VAL A 134 -8.51 -0.96 -1.93
N ARG A 135 -7.41 -0.24 -2.24
CA ARG A 135 -6.12 -0.81 -2.67
C ARG A 135 -5.59 -1.82 -1.67
N ASP A 136 -5.62 -1.50 -0.39
CA ASP A 136 -5.15 -2.40 0.67
C ASP A 136 -5.93 -3.72 0.71
N ARG A 137 -7.24 -3.68 0.40
CA ARG A 137 -8.05 -4.89 0.30
C ARG A 137 -7.65 -5.77 -0.88
N ILE A 138 -7.28 -5.18 -2.01
CA ILE A 138 -6.79 -5.93 -3.18
C ILE A 138 -5.52 -6.69 -2.80
N ILE A 139 -4.58 -6.00 -2.14
CA ILE A 139 -3.32 -6.57 -1.65
C ILE A 139 -3.59 -7.68 -0.62
N GLU A 140 -4.51 -7.47 0.32
CA GLU A 140 -4.91 -8.47 1.32
C GLU A 140 -5.47 -9.74 0.64
N LEU A 141 -6.40 -9.57 -0.31
CA LEU A 141 -7.02 -10.67 -1.04
C LEU A 141 -5.96 -11.48 -1.81
N GLU A 142 -5.10 -10.82 -2.57
CA GLU A 142 -4.06 -11.50 -3.32
C GLU A 142 -3.05 -12.20 -2.40
N LYS A 143 -2.61 -11.55 -1.32
CA LYS A 143 -1.71 -12.18 -0.35
C LYS A 143 -2.32 -13.42 0.29
N THR A 144 -3.62 -13.40 0.56
CA THR A 144 -4.34 -14.50 1.21
C THR A 144 -4.57 -15.67 0.26
N TYR A 145 -4.84 -15.41 -1.02
CA TYR A 145 -5.29 -16.41 -1.98
C TYR A 145 -4.31 -16.75 -3.12
N SER A 146 -3.17 -16.05 -3.26
CA SER A 146 -2.14 -16.35 -4.28
C SER A 146 -1.22 -17.53 -3.95
N LYS A 147 -1.54 -18.32 -2.91
CA LYS A 147 -0.78 -19.50 -2.48
C LYS A 147 -1.39 -20.85 -2.89
N ASN A 148 -2.47 -20.84 -3.69
CA ASN A 148 -3.10 -22.06 -4.22
C ASN A 148 -2.95 -22.14 -5.72
#